data_AF-A0A550GHA4-F1
#
_entry.id   AF-A0A550GHA4-F1
#
_cell.length_a   1.000
_cell.length_b   1.000
_cell.length_c   1.000
_cell.angle_alpha   90.00
_cell.angle_beta   90.00
_cell.angle_gamma   90.00
#
_symmetry.space_group_name_H-M   'P 1'
#
loop_
_entity.id
_entity.type
_entity.pdbx_description
1 polymer ?
#
loop_
_entity_poly.entity_id
_entity_poly.type
_entity_poly.pdbx_seq_one_letter_code
_entity_poly.pdbx_strand_id
1 'polypeptide(L)' 'MKAKLRIKCKNCGNWNIVHVEKIFLNTGAFESELKIFLPAYLPLKNEKCSKCNQIIAKEKKEIGKRKTK' A
#
# COMPACT_ATOMS: atom_id res chain seq x y z
N MET A 1 -1.94 10.32 2.70
CA MET A 1 -1.94 11.18 1.48
C MET A 1 -2.28 10.32 0.26
N LYS A 2 -3.35 10.62 -0.48
CA LYS A 2 -3.78 9.80 -1.63
C LYS A 2 -2.86 10.01 -2.85
N ALA A 3 -2.50 8.93 -3.53
CA ALA A 3 -1.68 8.94 -4.74
C ALA A 3 -2.17 7.88 -5.74
N LYS A 4 -1.77 8.05 -7.01
CA LYS A 4 -2.00 7.07 -8.09
C LYS A 4 -0.65 6.50 -8.52
N LEU A 5 -0.48 5.18 -8.44
CA LEU A 5 0.75 4.50 -8.86
C LEU A 5 0.49 3.63 -10.08
N ARG A 6 1.47 3.55 -10.98
CA ARG A 6 1.48 2.57 -12.06
C ARG A 6 2.13 1.27 -11.57
N ILE A 7 1.39 0.18 -11.60
CA ILE A 7 1.86 -1.14 -11.19
C ILE A 7 1.71 -2.11 -12.37
N LYS A 8 2.77 -2.85 -12.66
CA LYS A 8 2.75 -3.90 -13.68
C LYS A 8 2.10 -5.16 -13.10
N CYS A 9 1.11 -5.70 -13.80
CA CYS A 9 0.50 -6.97 -13.43
C CYS A 9 1.51 -8.11 -13.62
N LYS A 10 1.78 -8.88 -12.55
CA LYS A 10 2.70 -10.02 -12.61
C LYS A 10 2.23 -11.13 -13.55
N ASN A 11 0.92 -11.27 -13.77
CA ASN A 11 0.34 -12.35 -14.57
C ASN A 11 0.41 -12.07 -16.08
N CYS A 12 0.01 -10.87 -16.53
CA CYS A 12 -0.11 -10.55 -17.97
C CYS A 12 0.79 -9.41 -18.45
N GLY A 13 1.59 -8.82 -17.56
CA GLY A 13 2.50 -7.72 -17.88
C GLY A 13 1.83 -6.37 -18.13
N ASN A 14 0.49 -6.27 -18.09
CA ASN A 14 -0.22 -5.02 -18.31
C ASN A 14 0.06 -3.99 -17.21
N TRP A 15 0.22 -2.72 -17.58
CA TRP A 15 0.34 -1.62 -16.63
C TRP A 15 -1.05 -1.18 -16.16
N ASN A 16 -1.23 -1.07 -14.85
CA ASN A 16 -2.48 -0.66 -14.24
C ASN A 16 -2.24 0.53 -13.33
N ILE A 17 -3.27 1.38 -13.19
CA ILE A 17 -3.26 2.47 -12.22
C ILE A 17 -3.93 1.96 -10.94
N VAL A 18 -3.22 2.10 -9.81
CA VAL A 18 -3.67 1.67 -8.49
C VAL A 18 -3.78 2.89 -7.58
N HIS A 19 -4.91 3.02 -6.88
CA HIS A 19 -5.12 4.07 -5.89
C HIS A 19 -4.52 3.65 -4.55
N VAL A 20 -3.55 4.41 -4.07
CA VAL A 20 -2.83 4.12 -2.84
C VAL A 20 -2.86 5.31 -1.89
N GLU A 21 -2.66 5.03 -0.62
CA GLU A 21 -2.29 5.99 0.39
C GLU A 21 -0.80 5.91 0.66
N LYS A 22 -0.12 7.04 0.50
CA LYS A 22 1.25 7.23 0.98
C LYS A 22 1.19 7.53 2.48
N ILE A 23 1.84 6.69 3.26
CA ILE A 23 2.09 6.84 4.70
C ILE A 23 3.59 6.95 4.94
N PHE A 24 4.00 7.56 6.04
CA PHE A 24 5.40 7.60 6.46
C PHE A 24 5.57 6.68 7.67
N LEU A 25 6.35 5.62 7.50
CA LEU A 25 6.68 4.71 8.58
C LEU A 25 7.91 5.25 9.31
N ASN A 26 7.78 5.43 10.62
CA ASN A 26 8.92 5.70 11.48
C ASN A 26 9.66 4.39 11.68
N THR A 27 10.89 4.29 11.17
CA THR A 27 11.68 3.06 11.28
C THR A 27 12.33 2.87 12.64
N GLY A 28 12.21 3.83 13.56
CA GLY A 28 12.62 3.69 14.96
C GLY A 28 14.03 3.12 15.10
N ALA A 29 14.97 3.52 14.23
CA ALA A 29 16.35 3.07 14.31
C ALA A 29 16.88 3.43 15.70
N PHE A 30 16.94 2.40 16.55
CA PHE A 30 17.46 2.44 17.90
C PHE A 30 18.84 3.12 17.85
N GLU A 31 19.09 4.08 18.74
CA GLU A 31 20.41 4.70 19.02
C GLU A 31 20.88 5.94 18.26
N SER A 32 20.14 6.50 17.29
CA SER A 32 20.55 7.81 16.72
C SER A 32 19.39 8.79 16.69
N GLU A 33 19.64 10.03 17.09
CA GLU A 33 18.68 11.16 17.16
C GLU A 33 17.96 11.49 15.83
N LEU A 34 18.21 10.72 14.77
CA LEU A 34 17.65 10.85 13.44
C LEU A 34 16.42 9.95 13.27
N LYS A 35 15.23 10.55 13.38
CA LYS A 35 13.97 9.91 12.97
C LYS A 35 13.92 9.81 11.44
N ILE A 36 14.24 8.64 10.89
CA ILE A 36 14.08 8.37 9.47
C ILE A 36 12.63 7.97 9.19
N PHE A 37 11.96 8.72 8.32
CA PHE A 37 10.60 8.44 7.86
C PHE A 37 10.65 7.83 6.46
N LEU A 38 10.37 6.53 6.35
CA LEU A 38 10.29 5.86 5.05
C LEU A 38 8.88 5.99 4.46
N PRO A 39 8.73 6.44 3.21
CA PRO A 39 7.44 6.44 2.55
C PRO A 39 7.02 5.02 2.19
N ALA A 40 5.85 4.59 2.67
CA ALA A 40 5.19 3.35 2.25
C ALA A 40 3.89 3.67 1.53
N TYR A 41 3.50 2.80 0.60
CA TYR A 41 2.29 2.96 -0.21
C TYR A 41 1.34 1.79 0.06
N LEU A 42 0.16 2.10 0.58
CA LEU A 42 -0.88 1.11 0.91
C LEU A 42 -2.04 1.23 -0.06
N PRO A 43 -2.50 0.14 -0.71
CA PRO A 43 -3.69 0.18 -1.57
C PRO A 43 -4.93 0.56 -0.76
N LEU A 44 -5.71 1.52 -1.28
CA LEU A 44 -6.96 1.99 -0.66
C LEU A 44 -8.12 1.01 -0.82
N LYS A 45 -8.05 0.13 -1.83
CA LYS A 45 -9.06 -0.87 -2.14
C LYS A 45 -8.40 -2.03 -2.87
N ASN A 46 -9.13 -3.14 -3.01
CA ASN A 46 -8.73 -4.22 -3.90
C ASN A 46 -8.81 -3.73 -5.35
N GLU A 47 -7.66 -3.64 -6.01
CA GLU A 47 -7.57 -3.27 -7.42
C GLU A 47 -7.28 -4.52 -8.26
N LYS A 48 -8.00 -4.66 -9.38
CA LYS A 48 -7.83 -5.75 -10.34
C LYS A 48 -7.11 -5.25 -11.58
N CYS A 49 -6.39 -6.15 -12.24
CA CYS A 49 -5.82 -5.87 -13.56
C CYS A 49 -6.95 -5.67 -14.57
N SER A 50 -6.92 -4.58 -15.34
CA SER A 50 -7.90 -4.29 -16.38
C SER A 50 -7.90 -5.31 -17.53
N LYS A 51 -6.79 -6.03 -17.72
CA LYS A 51 -6.63 -7.00 -18.82
C LYS A 51 -7.02 -8.43 -18.43
N CYS A 52 -6.60 -8.90 -17.26
CA CYS A 52 -6.77 -10.30 -16.86
C CYS A 52 -7.60 -10.50 -15.59
N ASN A 53 -8.18 -9.42 -15.04
CA ASN A 53 -9.03 -9.42 -13.85
C ASN A 53 -8.42 -9.98 -12.56
N GLN A 54 -7.14 -10.33 -12.57
CA GLN A 54 -6.39 -10.76 -11.40
C GLN A 54 -6.20 -9.62 -10.40
N ILE A 55 -6.24 -9.94 -9.11
CA ILE A 55 -5.99 -8.94 -8.06
C ILE A 55 -4.51 -8.57 -8.10
N ILE A 56 -4.22 -7.27 -8.27
CA ILE A 56 -2.84 -6.76 -8.35
C ILE A 56 -2.42 -6.02 -7.07
N ALA A 57 -3.39 -5.50 -6.33
CA ALA A 57 -3.16 -4.80 -5.09
C ALA A 57 -4.34 -5.09 -4.15
N LYS A 58 -4.01 -5.51 -2.93
CA LYS A 58 -4.99 -5.85 -1.90
C LYS A 58 -5.05 -4.73 -0.88
N GLU A 59 -6.26 -4.33 -0.51
CA GLU A 59 -6.47 -3.39 0.57
C GLU A 59 -5.92 -3.98 1.88
N LYS A 60 -5.02 -3.26 2.54
CA LYS A 60 -4.66 -3.56 3.94
C LYS A 60 -5.64 -2.82 4.82
N LYS A 61 -6.71 -3.50 5.23
CA LYS A 61 -7.53 -3.03 6.36
C LYS A 61 -6.73 -3.24 7.65
N GLU A 62 -6.54 -2.18 8.42
CA GLU A 62 -6.03 -2.28 9.79
C GLU A 62 -6.93 -3.24 10.59
N ILE A 63 -6.40 -4.41 10.95
CA ILE A 63 -6.99 -5.28 11.96
C ILE A 63 -6.70 -4.61 13.29
N GLY A 64 -7.65 -3.82 13.78
CA GLY A 64 -7.43 -3.00 14.97
C GLY A 64 -8.68 -2.48 15.65
N LYS A 65 -9.85 -3.13 15.52
CA LYS A 65 -10.91 -2.92 16.50
C LYS A 65 -10.74 -3.96 17.61
N ARG A 66 -9.90 -3.65 18.61
CA ARG A 66 -10.06 -4.28 19.93
C ARG A 66 -11.49 -3.93 20.37
N LYS A 67 -12.41 -4.90 20.29
CA LYS A 67 -13.69 -4.81 21.00
C LYS A 67 -13.33 -4.85 22.49
N THR A 68 -13.21 -3.70 23.12
CA THR A 68 -13.33 -3.59 24.58
C THR A 68 -14.76 -4.03 24.93
N LYS A 69 -14.86 -5.15 25.64
CA LYS A 69 -16.07 -5.61 26.31
C LYS A 69 -15.91 -5.30 27.79
#